data_AF-A0A2D6FIU7-F1
#
_entry.id   AF-A0A2D6FIU7-F1
#
_cell.length_a   1.000
_cell.length_b   1.000
_cell.length_c   1.000
_cell.angle_alpha   90.00
_cell.angle_beta   90.00
_cell.angle_gamma   90.00
#
_symmetry.space_group_name_H-M   'P 1'
#
loop_
_entity.id
_entity.type
_entity.pdbx_description
1 polymer ?
#
loop_
_entity_poly.entity_id
_entity_poly.type
_entity_poly.pdbx_seq_one_letter_code
_entity_poly.pdbx_strand_id
1 'polypeptide(L)'
;MKYYKLINKKPVLCEDVLEWGRWFEDADRDVAKNYIGESSEHTVSTVFLGIDHSFGGGKPLLFETMIFWEDANDYEEYQERYSTWEEAEAGHKRAIDYVLDNLNK
;
A
#
# COMPACT_ATOMS: atom_id res chain seq x y z
N MET A 1 16.90 4.18 -9.81
CA MET A 1 15.49 4.07 -9.40
C MET A 1 14.68 3.62 -10.61
N LYS A 2 13.75 2.67 -10.46
CA LYS A 2 12.82 2.29 -11.53
C LYS A 2 11.44 2.86 -11.18
N TYR A 3 10.71 3.32 -12.20
CA TYR A 3 9.40 3.94 -12.06
C TYR A 3 8.35 3.10 -12.77
N TYR A 4 7.18 2.97 -12.16
CA TYR A 4 6.10 2.16 -12.67
C TYR A 4 4.79 2.95 -12.65
N LYS A 5 3.99 2.78 -13.69
CA LYS A 5 2.59 3.18 -13.73
C LYS A 5 1.69 1.96 -13.58
N LEU A 6 0.43 2.19 -13.25
CA LEU A 6 -0.55 1.14 -13.13
C LEU A 6 -1.53 1.19 -14.31
N ILE A 7 -1.68 0.07 -15.02
CA ILE A 7 -2.66 -0.09 -16.10
C ILE A 7 -3.49 -1.33 -15.79
N ASN A 8 -4.80 -1.16 -15.57
CA ASN A 8 -5.71 -2.26 -15.24
C ASN A 8 -5.16 -3.17 -14.13
N LYS A 9 -4.76 -2.57 -13.00
CA LYS A 9 -4.16 -3.25 -11.82
C LYS A 9 -2.80 -3.93 -12.08
N LYS A 10 -2.19 -3.74 -13.25
CA LYS A 10 -0.86 -4.29 -13.58
C LYS A 10 0.21 -3.21 -13.57
N PRO A 11 1.31 -3.38 -12.81
CA PRO A 11 2.45 -2.47 -12.89
C PRO A 11 3.13 -2.58 -14.26
N VAL A 12 3.38 -1.43 -14.88
CA VAL A 12 4.07 -1.28 -16.16
C VAL A 12 5.24 -0.33 -15.95
N LEU A 13 6.44 -0.75 -16.35
CA LEU A 13 7.64 0.08 -16.26
C LEU A 13 7.48 1.31 -17.16
N CYS A 14 7.76 2.49 -16.62
CA CYS A 14 7.82 3.72 -17.39
C CYS A 14 9.17 3.83 -18.11
N GLU A 15 9.17 4.45 -19.29
CA GLU A 15 10.36 4.76 -20.08
C GLU A 15 11.29 5.71 -19.33
N ASP A 16 10.72 6.72 -18.68
CA ASP A 16 11.46 7.71 -17.91
C ASP A 16 10.64 8.28 -16.73
N VAL A 17 11.30 9.13 -15.95
CA VAL A 17 10.70 9.81 -14.79
C VAL A 17 9.62 10.83 -15.19
N LEU A 18 9.66 11.37 -16.41
CA LEU A 18 8.68 12.36 -16.87
C LEU A 18 7.36 11.67 -17.26
N GLU A 19 7.42 10.50 -17.89
CA GLU A 19 6.26 9.66 -18.14
C GLU A 19 5.60 9.23 -16.83
N TRP A 20 6.42 8.74 -15.88
CA TRP A 20 5.93 8.42 -14.54
C TRP A 20 5.29 9.64 -13.86
N GLY A 21 5.95 10.80 -13.88
CA GLY A 21 5.45 12.02 -13.24
C GLY A 21 4.10 12.48 -13.80
N ARG A 22 3.95 12.52 -15.14
CA ARG A 22 2.67 12.85 -15.79
C ARG A 22 1.56 11.89 -15.43
N TRP A 23 1.86 10.60 -15.30
CA TRP A 23 0.87 9.62 -14.87
C TRP A 23 0.55 9.75 -13.38
N PHE A 24 1.56 9.93 -12.53
CA PHE A 24 1.43 9.93 -11.07
C PHE A 24 0.64 11.13 -10.53
N GLU A 25 0.66 12.25 -11.24
CA GLU A 25 -0.04 13.50 -10.87
C GLU A 25 -1.53 13.29 -10.62
N ASP A 26 -2.21 12.53 -11.50
CA ASP A 26 -3.66 12.35 -11.46
C ASP A 26 -4.10 10.88 -11.34
N ALA A 27 -3.16 9.94 -11.18
CA ALA A 27 -3.49 8.52 -11.11
C ALA A 27 -4.25 8.15 -9.83
N ASP A 28 -5.31 7.36 -9.99
CA ASP A 28 -5.86 6.57 -8.89
C ASP A 28 -4.88 5.44 -8.56
N ARG A 29 -4.36 5.48 -7.33
CA ARG A 29 -3.37 4.55 -6.80
C ARG A 29 -3.90 3.78 -5.60
N ASP A 30 -5.15 3.98 -5.21
CA ASP A 30 -5.73 3.32 -4.05
C ASP A 30 -6.12 1.90 -4.44
N VAL A 31 -5.56 0.93 -3.72
CA VAL A 31 -5.95 -0.48 -3.86
C VAL A 31 -7.18 -0.75 -3.01
N ALA A 32 -7.13 -0.34 -1.75
CA ALA A 32 -8.20 -0.47 -0.79
C ALA A 32 -7.95 0.44 0.40
N LYS A 33 -9.03 0.91 1.02
CA LYS A 33 -8.99 1.69 2.25
C LYS A 33 -10.17 1.30 3.14
N ASN A 34 -9.89 0.94 4.38
CA ASN A 34 -10.88 0.51 5.35
C ASN A 34 -10.71 1.29 6.65
N TYR A 35 -11.83 1.76 7.18
CA TYR A 35 -11.93 2.40 8.49
C TYR A 35 -12.50 1.38 9.48
N ILE A 36 -11.87 1.26 10.65
CA ILE A 36 -12.19 0.26 11.67
C ILE A 36 -12.37 0.98 13.01
N GLY A 37 -13.34 0.53 13.80
CA GLY A 37 -13.78 1.18 15.05
C GLY A 37 -15.09 1.95 14.86
N GLU A 38 -15.83 2.17 15.95
CA GLU A 38 -17.14 2.86 15.90
C GLU A 38 -17.01 4.30 15.39
N SER A 39 -15.90 4.97 15.75
CA SER A 39 -15.59 6.33 15.32
C SER A 39 -14.58 6.39 14.17
N SER A 40 -14.30 5.28 13.47
CA SER A 40 -13.29 5.20 12.40
C SER A 40 -11.86 5.56 12.86
N GLU A 41 -11.55 5.15 14.08
CA GLU A 41 -10.33 5.48 14.83
C GLU A 41 -9.07 4.87 14.17
N HIS A 42 -9.24 3.75 13.46
CA HIS A 42 -8.14 3.06 12.80
C HIS A 42 -8.36 2.96 11.31
N THR A 43 -7.30 3.12 10.54
CA THR A 43 -7.36 3.05 9.08
C THR A 43 -6.36 2.04 8.57
N VAL A 44 -6.81 1.11 7.74
CA VAL A 44 -5.95 0.28 6.89
C VAL A 44 -5.97 0.88 5.49
N SER A 45 -4.79 1.23 4.96
CA SER A 45 -4.67 1.83 3.62
C SER A 45 -3.67 1.03 2.80
N THR A 46 -4.09 0.60 1.62
CA THR A 46 -3.22 -0.07 0.65
C THR A 46 -3.16 0.75 -0.63
N VAL A 47 -1.94 1.05 -1.07
CA VAL A 47 -1.70 1.92 -2.23
C VAL A 47 -0.65 1.33 -3.16
N PHE A 48 -0.69 1.75 -4.42
CA PHE A 48 0.40 1.59 -5.36
C PHE A 48 1.38 2.76 -5.25
N LEU A 49 2.65 2.44 -5.02
CA LEU A 49 3.73 3.40 -4.77
C LEU A 49 4.30 4.01 -6.05
N GLY A 50 4.27 3.28 -7.17
CA GLY A 50 4.87 3.70 -8.44
C GLY A 50 6.40 3.78 -8.45
N ILE A 51 7.07 3.57 -7.32
CA ILE A 51 8.53 3.52 -7.17
C ILE A 51 8.90 2.21 -6.50
N ASP A 52 9.94 1.55 -7.00
CA ASP A 52 10.42 0.28 -6.47
C ASP A 52 11.13 0.43 -5.11
N HIS A 53 10.48 -0.09 -4.06
CA HIS A 53 10.97 -0.10 -2.68
C HIS A 53 11.74 -1.37 -2.31
N SER A 54 12.14 -2.18 -3.29
CA SER A 54 13.01 -3.34 -3.04
C SER A 54 14.46 -2.97 -2.73
N PHE A 55 14.84 -1.70 -2.91
CA PHE A 55 16.21 -1.20 -2.78
C PHE A 55 17.25 -2.00 -3.59
N GLY A 56 16.82 -2.59 -4.72
CA GLY A 56 17.65 -3.39 -5.61
C GLY A 56 17.66 -4.89 -5.30
N GLY A 57 16.89 -5.36 -4.32
CA GLY A 57 16.79 -6.78 -3.95
C GLY A 57 15.54 -7.48 -4.45
N GLY A 58 15.69 -8.53 -5.27
CA GLY A 58 14.56 -9.40 -5.63
C GLY A 58 13.55 -8.77 -6.58
N LYS A 59 12.27 -9.13 -6.41
CA LYS A 59 11.16 -8.61 -7.23
C LYS A 59 10.81 -7.17 -6.79
N PRO A 60 10.34 -6.31 -7.70
CA PRO A 60 10.01 -4.94 -7.35
C PRO A 60 8.88 -4.92 -6.31
N LEU A 61 9.02 -4.06 -5.30
CA LEU A 61 8.00 -3.83 -4.28
C LEU A 61 7.30 -2.51 -4.58
N LEU A 62 6.07 -2.62 -5.08
CA LEU A 62 5.35 -1.52 -5.73
C LEU A 62 4.03 -1.19 -5.05
N PHE A 63 3.61 -2.02 -4.09
CA PHE A 63 2.41 -1.82 -3.31
C PHE A 63 2.78 -1.80 -1.83
N GLU A 64 2.00 -1.07 -1.04
CA GLU A 64 2.22 -0.94 0.39
C GLU A 64 0.90 -0.94 1.13
N THR A 65 0.85 -1.66 2.25
CA THR A 65 -0.24 -1.58 3.23
C THR A 65 0.31 -1.01 4.53
N MET A 66 -0.37 0.02 5.04
CA MET A 66 -0.10 0.61 6.35
C MET A 66 -1.36 0.57 7.23
N ILE A 67 -1.15 0.44 8.53
CA ILE A 67 -2.17 0.63 9.55
C ILE A 67 -1.88 1.94 10.28
N PHE A 68 -2.89 2.80 10.36
CA PHE A 68 -2.85 4.04 11.12
C PHE A 68 -3.75 3.88 12.34
N TRP A 69 -3.16 3.90 13.53
CA TRP A 69 -3.84 3.81 14.81
C TRP A 69 -4.16 5.22 15.35
N GLU A 70 -5.22 5.35 16.16
CA GLU A 70 -5.63 6.64 16.75
C GLU A 70 -4.59 7.11 17.78
N ASP A 71 -4.25 6.25 18.75
CA ASP A 71 -3.22 6.47 19.75
C ASP A 71 -1.88 5.90 19.28
N ALA A 72 -1.29 6.49 18.24
CA ALA A 72 -0.01 6.09 17.65
C ALA A 72 1.23 6.24 18.58
N ASN A 73 1.04 6.40 19.89
CA ASN A 73 2.12 6.65 20.84
C ASN A 73 2.96 5.39 21.14
N ASP A 74 2.49 4.17 20.83
CA ASP A 74 3.19 2.92 21.15
C ASP A 74 2.99 1.75 20.17
N TYR A 75 2.35 1.96 19.01
CA TYR A 75 2.11 0.85 18.06
C TYR A 75 3.30 0.64 17.11
N GLU A 76 3.70 -0.62 16.94
CA GLU A 76 4.62 -1.05 15.89
C GLU A 76 4.17 -0.48 14.53
N GLU A 77 5.09 0.13 13.79
CA GLU A 77 4.84 0.61 12.43
C GLU A 77 4.48 -0.58 11.53
N TYR A 78 3.19 -0.93 11.45
CA TYR A 78 2.75 -1.99 10.54
C TYR A 78 2.91 -1.48 9.11
N GLN A 79 3.85 -2.10 8.41
CA GLN A 79 4.12 -1.82 7.01
C GLN A 79 4.49 -3.11 6.29
N GLU A 80 3.63 -3.53 5.36
CA GLU A 80 3.92 -4.64 4.45
C GLU A 80 3.93 -4.16 3.00
N ARG A 81 4.82 -4.75 2.19
CA ARG A 81 4.99 -4.39 0.78
C ARG A 81 4.86 -5.60 -0.13
N TYR A 82 4.34 -5.37 -1.33
CA TYR A 82 4.01 -6.44 -2.28
C TYR A 82 4.44 -6.09 -3.70
N SER A 83 4.57 -7.12 -4.55
CA SER A 83 4.96 -6.96 -5.95
C SER A 83 3.76 -6.86 -6.89
N THR A 84 2.61 -7.40 -6.50
CA THR A 84 1.41 -7.48 -7.33
C THR A 84 0.18 -6.92 -6.63
N TRP A 85 -0.82 -6.55 -7.42
CA TRP A 85 -2.10 -6.05 -6.91
C TRP A 85 -2.83 -7.13 -6.11
N GLU A 86 -2.81 -8.38 -6.58
CA GLU A 86 -3.45 -9.50 -5.90
C GLU A 86 -2.83 -9.79 -4.53
N GLU A 87 -1.49 -9.74 -4.43
CA GLU A 87 -0.80 -9.84 -3.13
C GLU A 87 -1.17 -8.66 -2.22
N ALA A 88 -1.33 -7.47 -2.76
CA ALA A 88 -1.72 -6.27 -2.01
C ALA A 88 -3.16 -6.37 -1.48
N GLU A 89 -4.12 -6.86 -2.27
CA GLU A 89 -5.48 -7.13 -1.81
C GLU A 89 -5.51 -8.21 -0.71
N ALA A 90 -4.71 -9.26 -0.84
CA ALA A 90 -4.58 -10.29 0.19
C ALA A 90 -3.91 -9.74 1.46
N GLY A 91 -2.90 -8.88 1.30
CA GLY A 91 -2.24 -8.17 2.38
C GLY A 91 -3.15 -7.25 3.16
N HIS A 92 -3.96 -6.47 2.45
CA HIS A 92 -4.96 -5.60 3.03
C HIS A 92 -5.91 -6.35 3.96
N LYS A 93 -6.42 -7.51 3.51
CA LYS A 93 -7.31 -8.36 4.35
C LYS A 93 -6.62 -8.82 5.62
N ARG A 94 -5.36 -9.29 5.52
CA ARG A 94 -4.58 -9.67 6.71
C ARG A 94 -4.36 -8.50 7.67
N ALA A 95 -4.15 -7.29 7.14
CA ALA A 95 -3.99 -6.09 7.95
C ALA A 95 -5.30 -5.72 8.68
N ILE A 96 -6.47 -5.87 8.03
CA ILE A 96 -7.77 -5.72 8.69
C ILE A 96 -7.92 -6.73 9.82
N ASP A 97 -7.67 -8.02 9.55
CA ASP A 97 -7.78 -9.09 10.54
C ASP A 97 -6.84 -8.80 11.73
N TYR A 98 -5.61 -8.34 11.46
CA TYR A 98 -4.68 -7.91 12.49
C TYR A 98 -5.22 -6.76 13.35
N VAL A 99 -5.86 -5.74 12.76
CA VAL A 99 -6.48 -4.67 13.54
C VAL A 99 -7.57 -5.24 14.45
N LEU A 100 -8.50 -6.02 13.89
CA LEU A 100 -9.63 -6.59 14.63
C LEU A 100 -9.16 -7.50 15.78
N ASP A 101 -8.14 -8.33 15.55
CA ASP A 101 -7.60 -9.22 16.57
C ASP A 101 -6.94 -8.46 17.73
N ASN A 102 -6.38 -7.28 17.49
CA ASN A 102 -5.78 -6.45 18.53
C ASN A 102 -6.78 -5.57 19.29
N LEU A 103 -7.96 -5.31 18.73
CA LEU A 103 -9.06 -4.63 19.43
C LEU A 103 -9.84 -5.55 20.37
N ASN A 104 -9.81 -6.86 20.12
CA ASN A 104 -10.53 -7.87 20.92
C ASN A 104 -9.68 -8.45 22.08
N LYS A 105 -8.48 -7.94 22.33
CA LYS A 105 -7.58 -8.34 23.42
C LYS A 105 -7.75 -7.44 24.64
#